data_AF-R5JBZ6-F1
#
_entry.id   AF-R5JBZ6-F1
#
_cell.length_a   1.000
_cell.length_b   1.000
_cell.length_c   1.000
_cell.angle_alpha   90.00
_cell.angle_beta   90.00
_cell.angle_gamma   90.00
#
_symmetry.space_group_name_H-M   'P 1'
#
loop_
_entity.id
_entity.type
_entity.pdbx_description
1 polymer ?
#
loop_
_entity_poly.entity_id
_entity_poly.type
_entity_poly.pdbx_seq_one_letter_code
_entity_poly.pdbx_strand_id
1 'polypeptide(L)'
;MYRFKFYYKDGTNEISSFGLENPENLYYDFDGLIDWNEYYSFDELKPTTHEVLEVAMRAYKGFYKDFDRIEIINDVNNEVIDYINEGDLIHINLKRQKIIQELAKEELKEKNRKKEPVELNYSFKVYYKDGSSEIKGSAININSLLYCLDEYLDNEIYDLKDNMSTGDILRVAADLYGKKFNCCLVEIINNKTKEVIDYIDVDTNK
;
A
#
# COMPACT_ATOMS: atom_id res chain seq x y z
N MET A 1 32.92 -29.29 -8.98
CA MET A 1 32.37 -28.29 -9.91
C MET A 1 30.86 -28.30 -9.71
N TYR A 2 30.26 -27.13 -9.52
CA TYR A 2 28.84 -27.01 -9.24
C TYR A 2 28.05 -26.87 -10.54
N ARG A 3 26.86 -27.46 -10.57
CA ARG A 3 25.97 -27.53 -11.73
C ARG A 3 24.51 -27.50 -11.31
N PHE A 4 23.63 -27.11 -12.22
CA PHE A 4 22.20 -27.30 -12.03
C PHE A 4 21.81 -28.73 -12.35
N LYS A 5 20.87 -29.28 -11.57
CA LYS A 5 20.19 -30.54 -11.89
C LYS A 5 18.69 -30.30 -11.89
N PHE A 6 18.06 -30.56 -13.02
CA PHE A 6 16.64 -30.35 -13.27
C PHE A 6 15.88 -31.66 -13.07
N TYR A 7 14.75 -31.59 -12.39
CA TYR A 7 13.83 -32.72 -12.24
C TYR A 7 12.54 -32.37 -12.98
N TYR A 8 12.26 -33.15 -14.03
CA TYR A 8 11.10 -32.96 -14.89
C TYR A 8 9.86 -33.64 -14.32
N LYS A 9 8.69 -33.08 -14.61
CA LYS A 9 7.41 -33.63 -14.15
C LYS A 9 7.09 -35.02 -14.73
N ASP A 10 7.80 -35.44 -15.78
CA ASP A 10 7.74 -36.80 -16.33
C ASP A 10 8.59 -37.82 -15.55
N GLY A 11 9.25 -37.38 -14.48
CA GLY A 11 10.11 -38.20 -13.61
C GLY A 11 11.55 -38.35 -14.09
N THR A 12 11.90 -37.77 -15.24
CA THR A 12 13.29 -37.73 -15.72
C THR A 12 14.08 -36.58 -15.09
N ASN A 13 15.40 -36.62 -15.18
CA ASN A 13 16.27 -35.55 -14.73
C ASN A 13 17.43 -35.32 -15.69
N GLU A 14 17.99 -34.12 -15.64
CA GLU A 14 19.11 -33.70 -16.48
C GLU A 14 20.06 -32.81 -15.68
N ILE A 15 21.36 -32.89 -15.95
CA ILE A 15 22.38 -32.02 -15.35
C ILE A 15 22.81 -31.02 -16.41
N SER A 16 22.92 -29.74 -16.04
CA SER A 16 23.37 -28.68 -16.94
C SER A 16 24.75 -28.99 -17.54
N SER A 17 24.96 -28.58 -18.78
CA SER A 17 26.25 -28.72 -19.46
C SER A 17 27.32 -27.80 -18.88
N PHE A 18 26.91 -26.60 -18.46
CA PHE A 18 27.75 -25.59 -17.84
C PHE A 18 27.94 -25.88 -16.34
N GLY A 19 29.15 -25.63 -15.84
CA GLY A 19 29.47 -25.79 -14.42
C GLY A 19 30.63 -24.89 -13.99
N LEU A 20 30.63 -24.52 -12.71
CA LEU A 20 31.55 -23.53 -12.15
C LEU A 20 32.15 -23.95 -10.81
N GLU A 21 33.22 -23.27 -10.39
CA GLU A 21 33.92 -23.58 -9.14
C GLU A 21 33.15 -23.19 -7.88
N ASN A 22 32.26 -22.19 -7.97
CA ASN A 22 31.41 -21.75 -6.86
C ASN A 22 29.92 -21.85 -7.26
N PRO A 23 29.04 -22.30 -6.36
CA PRO A 23 27.62 -22.46 -6.65
C PRO A 23 26.94 -21.11 -6.90
N GLU A 24 27.35 -20.05 -6.19
CA GLU A 24 26.81 -18.70 -6.37
C GLU A 24 27.10 -18.15 -7.77
N ASN A 25 28.21 -18.55 -8.40
CA ASN A 25 28.58 -18.04 -9.73
C ASN A 25 27.77 -18.66 -10.87
N LEU A 26 26.92 -19.66 -10.59
CA LEU A 26 26.05 -20.28 -11.61
C LEU A 26 25.09 -19.30 -12.28
N TYR A 27 24.91 -18.08 -11.74
CA TYR A 27 24.15 -17.04 -12.44
C TYR A 27 24.74 -16.64 -13.80
N TYR A 28 26.03 -16.87 -14.06
CA TYR A 28 26.62 -16.64 -15.38
C TYR A 28 25.94 -17.46 -16.49
N ASP A 29 25.28 -18.58 -16.14
CA ASP A 29 24.51 -19.39 -17.08
C ASP A 29 23.19 -18.72 -17.52
N PHE A 30 22.83 -17.59 -16.93
CA PHE A 30 21.63 -16.82 -17.26
C PHE A 30 21.86 -15.76 -18.35
N ASP A 31 23.08 -15.63 -18.89
CA ASP A 31 23.39 -14.69 -19.97
C ASP A 31 22.48 -14.96 -21.19
N GLY A 32 21.73 -13.94 -21.60
CA GLY A 32 20.73 -14.03 -22.67
C GLY A 32 19.41 -14.74 -22.29
N LEU A 33 19.24 -15.21 -21.04
CA LEU A 33 18.00 -15.82 -20.55
C LEU A 33 17.13 -14.88 -19.71
N ILE A 34 17.74 -13.86 -19.11
CA ILE A 34 17.05 -12.86 -18.28
C ILE A 34 17.34 -11.44 -18.77
N ASP A 35 16.69 -10.43 -18.15
CA ASP A 35 16.96 -9.02 -18.44
C ASP A 35 18.43 -8.68 -18.13
N TRP A 36 19.07 -7.90 -19.00
CA TRP A 36 20.49 -7.57 -18.87
C TRP A 36 20.79 -6.75 -17.62
N ASN A 37 19.88 -5.87 -17.18
CA ASN A 37 20.10 -5.10 -15.95
C ASN A 37 20.07 -6.01 -14.73
N GLU A 38 19.15 -6.98 -14.74
CA GLU A 38 19.07 -7.98 -13.70
C GLU A 38 20.31 -8.88 -13.68
N TYR A 39 20.76 -9.33 -14.85
CA TYR A 39 21.99 -10.10 -14.99
C TYR A 39 23.20 -9.36 -14.40
N TYR A 40 23.43 -8.10 -14.78
CA TYR A 40 24.54 -7.31 -14.26
C TYR A 40 24.42 -6.99 -12.77
N SER A 41 23.21 -7.01 -12.21
CA SER A 41 23.02 -6.78 -10.78
C SER A 41 23.63 -7.89 -9.92
N PHE A 42 23.82 -9.11 -10.44
CA PHE A 42 24.40 -10.22 -9.67
C PHE A 42 25.87 -10.00 -9.31
N ASP A 43 26.64 -9.35 -10.19
CA ASP A 43 28.04 -8.99 -9.89
C ASP A 43 28.12 -8.02 -8.70
N GLU A 44 27.16 -7.09 -8.59
CA GLU A 44 27.12 -6.10 -7.51
C GLU A 44 26.55 -6.67 -6.21
N LEU A 45 25.46 -7.45 -6.31
CA LEU A 45 24.68 -7.93 -5.18
C LEU A 45 25.27 -9.17 -4.51
N LYS A 46 26.12 -9.93 -5.21
CA LYS A 46 26.72 -11.19 -4.74
C LYS A 46 25.65 -12.15 -4.20
N PRO A 47 24.86 -12.77 -5.10
CA PRO A 47 23.72 -13.58 -4.69
C PRO A 47 24.14 -14.76 -3.82
N THR A 48 23.25 -15.17 -2.94
CA THR A 48 23.34 -16.46 -2.27
C THR A 48 23.00 -17.59 -3.24
N THR A 49 23.45 -18.81 -2.92
CA THR A 49 23.12 -20.02 -3.68
C THR A 49 21.59 -20.18 -3.87
N HIS A 50 20.79 -19.84 -2.86
CA HIS A 50 19.33 -19.93 -2.93
C HIS A 50 18.72 -18.90 -3.90
N GLU A 51 19.22 -17.67 -3.90
CA GLU A 51 18.75 -16.63 -4.85
C GLU A 51 19.08 -17.01 -6.29
N VAL A 52 20.23 -17.65 -6.54
CA VAL A 52 20.56 -18.20 -7.85
C VAL A 52 19.55 -19.27 -8.27
N LEU A 53 19.11 -20.14 -7.36
CA LEU A 53 18.08 -21.15 -7.62
C LEU A 53 16.71 -20.55 -7.93
N GLU A 54 16.29 -19.53 -7.20
CA GLU A 54 15.05 -18.79 -7.49
C GLU A 54 15.06 -18.24 -8.91
N VAL A 55 16.22 -17.72 -9.35
CA VAL A 55 16.41 -17.16 -10.68
C VAL A 55 16.44 -18.25 -11.74
N ALA A 56 17.14 -19.36 -11.50
CA ALA A 56 17.16 -20.50 -12.41
C ALA A 56 15.74 -21.03 -12.68
N MET A 57 14.91 -21.15 -11.63
CA MET A 57 13.54 -21.66 -11.72
C MET A 57 12.64 -20.80 -12.61
N ARG A 58 12.93 -19.50 -12.77
CA ARG A 58 12.20 -18.62 -13.70
C ARG A 58 12.89 -18.46 -15.06
N ALA A 59 14.22 -18.40 -15.10
CA ALA A 59 14.99 -18.15 -16.31
C ALA A 59 14.86 -19.29 -17.32
N TYR A 60 14.85 -20.55 -16.82
CA TYR A 60 14.76 -21.73 -17.68
C TYR A 60 13.33 -22.14 -18.06
N LYS A 61 12.31 -21.50 -17.49
CA LYS A 61 10.92 -21.75 -17.89
C LYS A 61 10.73 -21.37 -19.35
N GLY A 62 10.28 -22.33 -20.15
CA GLY A 62 10.06 -22.16 -21.59
C GLY A 62 11.25 -22.55 -22.47
N PHE A 63 12.43 -22.78 -21.90
CA PHE A 63 13.60 -23.30 -22.61
C PHE A 63 13.77 -24.81 -22.41
N TYR A 64 13.47 -25.30 -21.21
CA TYR A 64 13.48 -26.71 -20.88
C TYR A 64 12.06 -27.31 -20.85
N LYS A 65 11.99 -28.64 -20.83
CA LYS A 65 10.76 -29.37 -20.50
C LYS A 65 10.23 -28.90 -19.15
N ASP A 66 8.93 -29.10 -18.91
CA ASP A 66 8.29 -28.71 -17.65
C ASP A 66 8.95 -29.44 -16.46
N PHE A 67 9.61 -28.66 -15.61
CA PHE A 67 10.32 -29.10 -14.41
C PHE A 67 9.68 -28.48 -13.17
N ASP A 68 9.69 -29.22 -12.06
CA ASP A 68 9.14 -28.78 -10.78
C ASP A 68 10.21 -28.55 -9.72
N ARG A 69 11.45 -28.99 -9.95
CA ARG A 69 12.58 -28.81 -9.04
C ARG A 69 13.89 -28.57 -9.77
N ILE A 70 14.70 -27.68 -9.21
CA ILE A 70 16.11 -27.48 -9.57
C ILE A 70 16.96 -27.67 -8.31
N GLU A 71 18.07 -28.35 -8.46
CA GLU A 71 19.13 -28.44 -7.45
C GLU A 71 20.40 -27.77 -7.96
N ILE A 72 21.20 -27.22 -7.04
CA ILE A 72 22.63 -27.03 -7.28
C ILE A 72 23.34 -28.22 -6.66
N ILE A 73 24.10 -28.94 -7.48
CA ILE A 73 24.86 -30.11 -7.07
C ILE A 73 26.35 -29.87 -7.23
N ASN A 74 27.17 -30.53 -6.42
CA ASN A 74 28.58 -30.73 -6.71
C ASN A 74 28.75 -32.02 -7.52
N ASP A 75 29.12 -31.87 -8.80
CA ASP A 75 29.21 -32.97 -9.77
C ASP A 75 30.30 -34.00 -9.43
N VAL A 76 31.26 -33.67 -8.56
CA VAL A 76 32.37 -34.56 -8.20
C VAL A 76 31.96 -35.60 -7.16
N ASN A 77 31.21 -35.17 -6.13
CA ASN A 77 30.79 -36.02 -5.01
C ASN A 77 29.27 -36.28 -5.00
N ASN A 78 28.55 -35.74 -5.98
CA ASN A 78 27.09 -35.81 -6.12
C ASN A 78 26.34 -35.29 -4.88
N GLU A 79 26.94 -34.34 -4.18
CA GLU A 79 26.33 -33.66 -3.04
C GLU A 79 25.34 -32.60 -3.52
N VAL A 80 24.16 -32.56 -2.91
CA VAL A 80 23.17 -31.49 -3.14
C VAL A 80 23.52 -30.34 -2.21
N ILE A 81 23.81 -29.17 -2.79
CA ILE A 81 24.19 -27.97 -2.05
C ILE A 81 22.95 -27.21 -1.58
N ASP A 82 22.00 -27.03 -2.49
CA ASP A 82 20.70 -26.43 -2.21
C ASP A 82 19.70 -26.83 -3.31
N TYR A 83 18.42 -26.60 -3.07
CA TYR A 83 17.35 -26.87 -4.03
C TYR A 83 16.17 -25.93 -3.87
N ILE A 84 15.39 -25.80 -4.94
CA ILE A 84 14.10 -25.12 -4.90
C ILE A 84 13.08 -25.89 -5.72
N ASN A 85 11.85 -25.97 -5.22
CA ASN A 85 10.72 -26.49 -5.99
C ASN A 85 9.80 -25.35 -6.43
N GLU A 86 8.98 -25.60 -7.44
CA GLU A 86 8.00 -24.64 -7.97
C GLU A 86 7.07 -24.11 -6.86
N GLY A 87 6.65 -24.98 -5.93
CA GLY A 87 5.83 -24.59 -4.78
C GLY A 87 6.52 -23.60 -3.83
N ASP A 88 7.82 -23.77 -3.61
CA ASP A 88 8.62 -22.88 -2.74
C ASP A 88 8.73 -21.49 -3.37
N LEU A 89 9.01 -21.42 -4.68
CA LEU A 89 9.07 -20.16 -5.42
C LEU A 89 7.74 -19.41 -5.39
N ILE A 90 6.61 -20.11 -5.53
CA ILE A 90 5.27 -19.50 -5.42
C ILE A 90 5.08 -18.90 -4.03
N HIS A 91 5.44 -19.63 -2.97
CA HIS A 91 5.30 -19.15 -1.60
C HIS A 91 6.17 -17.90 -1.33
N ILE A 92 7.42 -17.90 -1.79
CA ILE A 92 8.35 -16.76 -1.68
C ILE A 92 7.77 -15.53 -2.38
N ASN A 93 7.25 -15.69 -3.60
CA ASN A 93 6.67 -14.59 -4.36
C ASN A 93 5.42 -14.02 -3.69
N LEU A 94 4.54 -14.87 -3.15
CA LEU A 94 3.37 -14.41 -2.40
C LEU A 94 3.76 -13.63 -1.14
N LYS A 95 4.82 -14.06 -0.45
CA LYS A 95 5.35 -13.34 0.73
C LYS A 95 5.91 -11.97 0.34
N ARG A 96 6.71 -11.89 -0.74
CA ARG A 96 7.25 -10.63 -1.26
C ARG A 96 6.14 -9.65 -1.66
N GLN A 97 5.08 -10.13 -2.33
CA GLN A 97 3.94 -9.30 -2.71
C GLN A 97 3.22 -8.69 -1.51
N LYS A 98 3.03 -9.45 -0.42
CA LYS A 98 2.42 -8.93 0.81
C LYS A 98 3.26 -7.79 1.42
N ILE A 99 4.58 -7.97 1.49
CA ILE A 99 5.50 -6.95 2.03
C ILE A 99 5.42 -5.67 1.21
N ILE A 100 5.45 -5.77 -0.13
CA ILE A 100 5.33 -4.60 -1.02
C ILE A 100 4.00 -3.87 -0.79
N GLN A 101 2.89 -4.61 -0.63
CA GLN A 101 1.59 -4.02 -0.36
C GLN A 101 1.53 -3.31 1.01
N GLU A 102 2.20 -3.85 2.03
CA GLU A 102 2.29 -3.22 3.35
C GLU A 102 3.12 -1.93 3.30
N LEU A 103 4.30 -1.97 2.67
CA LEU A 103 5.15 -0.78 2.48
C LEU A 103 4.41 0.32 1.70
N ALA A 104 3.71 -0.02 0.63
CA ALA A 104 2.92 0.94 -0.14
C ALA A 104 1.80 1.61 0.69
N LYS A 105 1.17 0.86 1.60
CA LYS A 105 0.17 1.42 2.53
C LYS A 105 0.80 2.37 3.54
N GLU A 106 1.98 2.06 4.04
CA GLU A 106 2.72 2.93 4.96
C GLU A 106 3.15 4.23 4.29
N GLU A 107 3.70 4.17 3.08
CA GLU A 107 4.06 5.36 2.31
C GLU A 107 2.85 6.25 2.04
N LEU A 108 1.69 5.67 1.71
CA LEU A 108 0.45 6.43 1.49
C LEU A 108 -0.02 7.11 2.79
N LYS A 109 0.05 6.41 3.92
CA LYS A 109 -0.25 6.98 5.25
C LYS A 109 0.70 8.14 5.56
N GLU A 110 1.98 8.01 5.27
CA GLU A 110 2.97 9.06 5.53
C GLU A 110 2.77 10.28 4.61
N LYS A 111 2.49 10.06 3.31
CA LYS A 111 2.11 11.13 2.38
C LYS A 111 0.86 11.86 2.84
N ASN A 112 -0.14 11.15 3.35
CA ASN A 112 -1.36 11.76 3.91
C ASN A 112 -1.10 12.53 5.21
N ARG A 113 -0.16 12.08 6.05
CA ARG A 113 0.29 12.83 7.24
C ARG A 113 1.03 14.13 6.89
N LYS A 114 1.75 14.14 5.77
CA LYS A 114 2.58 15.27 5.30
C LYS A 114 1.85 16.26 4.41
N LYS A 115 0.62 15.98 3.96
CA LYS A 115 -0.20 17.01 3.29
C LYS A 115 -0.47 18.13 4.29
N GLU A 116 -0.09 19.35 3.92
CA GLU A 116 -0.45 20.55 4.68
C GLU A 116 -1.96 20.53 4.93
N PRO A 117 -2.41 20.84 6.16
CA PRO A 117 -3.83 20.91 6.44
C PRO A 117 -4.46 21.88 5.45
N VAL A 118 -5.43 21.40 4.67
CA VAL A 118 -6.29 22.29 3.87
C VAL A 118 -6.83 23.34 4.84
N GLU A 119 -6.44 24.60 4.67
CA GLU A 119 -6.94 25.70 5.47
C GLU A 119 -8.45 25.83 5.24
N LEU A 120 -9.23 25.13 6.06
CA LEU A 120 -10.67 25.26 6.10
C LEU A 120 -10.94 26.47 6.95
N ASN A 121 -10.87 27.66 6.36
CA ASN A 121 -11.15 28.89 7.07
C ASN A 121 -12.67 29.15 7.07
N TYR A 122 -13.42 28.37 7.86
CA TYR A 122 -14.88 28.45 7.95
C TYR A 122 -15.35 28.68 9.39
N SER A 123 -16.45 29.41 9.53
CA SER A 123 -17.17 29.56 10.80
C SER A 123 -18.64 29.19 10.61
N PHE A 124 -19.30 28.78 11.69
CA PHE A 124 -20.73 28.47 11.67
C PHE A 124 -21.47 29.60 12.37
N LYS A 125 -22.46 30.21 11.71
CA LYS A 125 -23.33 31.18 12.36
C LYS A 125 -24.67 30.53 12.63
N VAL A 126 -25.04 30.45 13.90
CA VAL A 126 -26.27 29.80 14.35
C VAL A 126 -27.33 30.87 14.59
N TYR A 127 -28.58 30.55 14.24
CA TYR A 127 -29.75 31.41 14.44
C TYR A 127 -30.77 30.70 15.33
N TYR A 128 -31.19 31.38 16.40
CA TYR A 128 -32.11 30.85 17.39
C TYR A 128 -33.56 31.23 17.07
N LYS A 129 -34.49 30.52 17.69
CA LYS A 129 -35.95 30.74 17.51
C LYS A 129 -36.44 32.10 17.98
N ASP A 130 -35.69 32.74 18.88
CA ASP A 130 -35.98 34.11 19.36
C ASP A 130 -35.47 35.20 18.39
N GLY A 131 -34.86 34.81 17.26
CA GLY A 131 -34.29 35.71 16.27
C GLY A 131 -32.86 36.17 16.58
N SER A 132 -32.28 35.75 17.71
CA SER A 132 -30.87 36.03 18.01
C SER A 132 -29.94 35.15 17.16
N SER A 133 -28.70 35.60 16.98
CA SER A 133 -27.68 34.82 16.27
C SER A 133 -26.30 35.01 16.86
N GLU A 134 -25.45 34.01 16.69
CA GLU A 134 -24.05 34.08 17.13
C GLU A 134 -23.14 33.23 16.24
N ILE A 135 -21.85 33.53 16.25
CA ILE A 135 -20.83 32.73 15.55
C ILE A 135 -20.31 31.67 16.51
N LYS A 136 -20.42 30.40 16.10
CA LYS A 136 -19.94 29.22 16.80
C LYS A 136 -18.86 28.51 15.98
N GLY A 137 -17.75 28.22 16.66
CA GLY A 137 -16.63 27.48 16.10
C GLY A 137 -15.88 28.24 15.00
N SER A 138 -14.58 28.03 14.93
CA SER A 138 -13.80 28.30 13.73
C SER A 138 -13.00 27.05 13.42
N ALA A 139 -13.24 26.48 12.26
CA ALA A 139 -12.28 25.53 11.72
C ALA A 139 -11.14 26.35 11.13
N ILE A 140 -9.91 25.89 11.35
CA ILE A 140 -8.75 26.33 10.56
C ILE A 140 -8.37 25.20 9.59
N ASN A 141 -8.75 23.96 9.89
CA ASN A 141 -8.61 22.81 9.02
C ASN A 141 -9.62 21.72 9.39
N ILE A 142 -9.70 20.68 8.57
CA ILE A 142 -10.66 19.59 8.73
C ILE A 142 -10.43 18.77 10.00
N ASN A 143 -9.19 18.64 10.45
CA ASN A 143 -8.88 17.93 11.69
C ASN A 143 -9.36 18.72 12.91
N SER A 144 -9.20 20.04 12.90
CA SER A 144 -9.73 20.91 13.96
C SER A 144 -11.25 20.87 14.00
N LEU A 145 -11.91 20.85 12.83
CA LEU A 145 -13.36 20.69 12.77
C LEU A 145 -13.80 19.34 13.36
N LEU A 146 -13.16 18.25 12.94
CA LEU A 146 -13.45 16.90 13.44
C LEU A 146 -13.16 16.75 14.94
N TYR A 147 -12.09 17.37 15.44
CA TYR A 147 -11.76 17.37 16.86
C TYR A 147 -12.80 18.11 17.70
N CYS A 148 -13.33 19.24 17.20
CA CYS A 148 -14.45 19.92 17.86
C CYS A 148 -15.76 19.11 17.81
N LEU A 149 -15.84 18.15 16.88
CA LEU A 149 -16.99 17.28 16.66
C LEU A 149 -16.87 15.93 17.39
N ASP A 150 -15.66 15.55 17.81
CA ASP A 150 -15.32 14.29 18.47
C ASP A 150 -16.08 14.10 19.81
N GLU A 151 -16.36 15.20 20.52
CA GLU A 151 -17.21 15.15 21.72
C GLU A 151 -18.69 14.81 21.42
N TYR A 152 -19.13 14.83 20.16
CA TYR A 152 -20.54 14.77 19.76
C TYR A 152 -20.87 13.56 18.88
N LEU A 153 -19.86 12.80 18.48
CA LEU A 153 -19.99 11.77 17.47
C LEU A 153 -19.28 10.52 17.96
N ASP A 154 -20.01 9.41 18.04
CA ASP A 154 -19.39 8.10 18.18
C ASP A 154 -18.37 7.93 17.03
N ASN A 155 -17.24 7.26 17.31
CA ASN A 155 -16.01 7.15 16.50
C ASN A 155 -16.16 6.90 14.96
N GLU A 156 -17.36 6.75 14.43
CA GLU A 156 -17.73 6.48 13.04
C GLU A 156 -17.28 7.57 12.03
N ILE A 157 -17.02 8.82 12.46
CA ILE A 157 -16.62 9.88 11.52
C ILE A 157 -15.15 9.87 11.14
N TYR A 158 -14.27 9.30 11.96
CA TYR A 158 -12.86 9.15 11.57
C TYR A 158 -12.72 8.24 10.34
N ASP A 159 -13.60 7.25 10.19
CA ASP A 159 -13.65 6.39 9.00
C ASP A 159 -14.30 7.06 7.78
N LEU A 160 -15.19 8.05 8.01
CA LEU A 160 -15.89 8.78 6.94
C LEU A 160 -15.04 9.88 6.29
N LYS A 161 -14.06 10.42 7.01
CA LYS A 161 -13.18 11.50 6.54
C LYS A 161 -12.45 11.15 5.24
N ASP A 162 -12.07 9.89 5.07
CA ASP A 162 -11.32 9.44 3.88
C ASP A 162 -12.20 9.32 2.62
N ASN A 163 -13.53 9.38 2.77
CA ASN A 163 -14.51 9.20 1.68
C ASN A 163 -15.44 10.40 1.44
N MET A 164 -15.43 11.42 2.29
CA MET A 164 -16.33 12.58 2.20
C MET A 164 -15.65 13.82 1.60
N SER A 165 -16.41 14.61 0.84
CA SER A 165 -15.91 15.91 0.38
C SER A 165 -15.90 16.92 1.54
N THR A 166 -15.11 17.99 1.41
CA THR A 166 -15.12 19.12 2.35
C THR A 166 -16.52 19.67 2.58
N GLY A 167 -17.35 19.75 1.53
CA GLY A 167 -18.73 20.23 1.64
C GLY A 167 -19.60 19.33 2.50
N ASP A 168 -19.46 18.01 2.35
CA ASP A 168 -20.23 17.03 3.13
C ASP A 168 -19.86 17.10 4.63
N ILE A 169 -18.57 17.25 4.92
CA ILE A 169 -18.07 17.37 6.30
C ILE A 169 -18.57 18.67 6.95
N LEU A 170 -18.57 19.79 6.22
CA LEU A 170 -19.13 21.06 6.70
C LEU A 170 -20.64 20.96 6.96
N ARG A 171 -21.38 20.23 6.13
CA ARG A 171 -22.81 19.99 6.34
C ARG A 171 -23.10 19.15 7.57
N VAL A 172 -22.39 18.04 7.76
CA VAL A 172 -22.52 17.22 8.98
C VAL A 172 -22.20 18.05 10.22
N ALA A 173 -21.14 18.85 10.17
CA ALA A 173 -20.82 19.77 11.25
C ALA A 173 -21.97 20.73 11.54
N ALA A 174 -22.50 21.42 10.52
CA ALA A 174 -23.58 22.39 10.67
C ALA A 174 -24.85 21.77 11.27
N ASP A 175 -25.23 20.56 10.87
CA ASP A 175 -26.37 19.83 11.44
C ASP A 175 -26.18 19.52 12.94
N LEU A 176 -24.97 19.09 13.32
CA LEU A 176 -24.64 18.79 14.73
C LEU A 176 -24.61 20.05 15.59
N TYR A 177 -24.03 21.14 15.09
CA TYR A 177 -24.14 22.46 15.73
C TYR A 177 -25.62 22.86 15.88
N GLY A 178 -26.40 22.63 14.82
CA GLY A 178 -27.86 22.75 14.78
C GLY A 178 -28.54 22.16 16.01
N LYS A 179 -28.38 20.85 16.15
CA LYS A 179 -28.95 20.02 17.21
C LYS A 179 -28.43 20.41 18.59
N LYS A 180 -27.12 20.62 18.74
CA LYS A 180 -26.47 20.94 20.03
C LYS A 180 -26.97 22.25 20.61
N PHE A 181 -27.05 23.28 19.78
CA PHE A 181 -27.46 24.61 20.23
C PHE A 181 -28.97 24.82 20.13
N ASN A 182 -29.74 23.81 19.70
CA ASN A 182 -31.19 23.91 19.54
C ASN A 182 -31.58 25.16 18.72
N CYS A 183 -30.86 25.38 17.63
CA CYS A 183 -31.03 26.52 16.74
C CYS A 183 -31.84 26.09 15.52
N CYS A 184 -32.46 27.04 14.82
CA CYS A 184 -33.33 26.75 13.66
C CYS A 184 -32.55 26.75 12.33
N LEU A 185 -31.44 27.49 12.26
CA LEU A 185 -30.65 27.62 11.03
C LEU A 185 -29.17 27.73 11.40
N VAL A 186 -28.32 27.08 10.61
CA VAL A 186 -26.86 27.22 10.67
C VAL A 186 -26.33 27.63 9.30
N GLU A 187 -25.67 28.79 9.22
CA GLU A 187 -24.94 29.23 8.03
C GLU A 187 -23.48 28.81 8.12
N ILE A 188 -22.93 28.34 7.00
CA ILE A 188 -21.51 28.05 6.83
C ILE A 188 -20.88 29.25 6.13
N ILE A 189 -19.97 29.93 6.83
CA ILE A 189 -19.35 31.17 6.37
C ILE A 189 -17.90 30.91 6.01
N ASN A 190 -17.50 31.30 4.80
CA ASN A 190 -16.09 31.36 4.43
C ASN A 190 -15.44 32.58 5.09
N ASN A 191 -14.52 32.37 6.02
CA ASN A 191 -13.88 33.45 6.77
C ASN A 191 -12.99 34.35 5.91
N LYS A 192 -12.52 33.88 4.75
CA LYS A 192 -11.68 34.63 3.83
C LYS A 192 -12.52 35.57 2.96
N THR A 193 -13.61 35.08 2.37
CA THR A 193 -14.47 35.89 1.49
C THR A 193 -15.59 36.60 2.24
N LYS A 194 -15.89 36.18 3.48
CA LYS A 194 -17.05 36.60 4.29
C LYS A 194 -18.40 36.23 3.68
N GLU A 195 -18.41 35.32 2.70
CA GLU A 195 -19.63 34.86 2.05
C GLU A 195 -20.23 33.65 2.80
N VAL A 196 -21.56 33.60 2.82
CA VAL A 196 -22.30 32.38 3.17
C VAL A 196 -22.20 31.43 1.99
N ILE A 197 -21.57 30.28 2.20
CA ILE A 197 -21.36 29.29 1.14
C ILE A 197 -22.44 28.21 1.13
N ASP A 198 -23.10 28.00 2.28
CA ASP A 198 -24.19 27.04 2.43
C ASP A 198 -24.95 27.31 3.74
N TYR A 199 -26.12 26.71 3.91
CA TYR A 199 -26.87 26.75 5.15
C TYR A 199 -27.64 25.45 5.39
N ILE A 200 -27.89 25.15 6.66
CA ILE A 200 -28.71 24.02 7.09
C ILE A 200 -29.89 24.53 7.90
N ASP A 201 -31.09 24.25 7.40
CA ASP A 201 -32.33 24.40 8.15
C ASP A 201 -32.50 23.18 9.06
N VAL A 202 -32.35 23.41 10.36
CA VAL A 202 -32.36 22.37 11.40
C VAL A 202 -33.80 22.03 11.81
N ASP A 203 -34.75 22.94 11.57
CA ASP A 203 -36.16 22.82 11.97
C ASP A 203 -36.99 21.95 10.99
N THR A 204 -36.38 21.38 9.95
CA THR A 204 -37.09 20.55 8.95
C THR A 204 -37.23 19.06 9.29
N ASN A 205 -36.69 18.58 10.40
CA ASN A 205 -37.02 17.24 10.91
C ASN A 205 -38.35 17.26 11.66
N LYS A 206 -39.46 17.28 10.90
CA LYS A 206 -40.77 16.78 11.33
C LYS A 206 -40.94 15.33 10.93
#